data_AF-A0A8J3HXL8-F1
#
_entry.id   AF-A0A8J3HXL8-F1
#
_cell.length_a   1.000
_cell.length_b   1.000
_cell.length_c   1.000
_cell.angle_alpha   90.00
_cell.angle_beta   90.00
_cell.angle_gamma   90.00
#
_symmetry.space_group_name_H-M   'P 1'
#
loop_
_entity.id
_entity.type
_entity.pdbx_description
1 polymer ?
#
loop_
_entity_poly.entity_id
_entity_poly.type
_entity_poly.pdbx_seq_one_letter_code
_entity_poly.pdbx_strand_id
1 'polypeptide(L)'
;MDTNIFMREARNVQPDLPPPHLLQWIVYKAVSSEELEDQNAPFRLSVLEALHETLTPADRILVRFILEQEIIYHEQFAGMSDSLRLCGFLLSLLARLDDVRLLWEAKITNFDTMCGFDIQLLVGAGVSATLAYLQHIQEDWAQEAKEYIEECQQAGDFDRLDQYRATMQRYFRNTV
;
A
#
# COMPACT_ATOMS: atom_id res chain seq x y z
N MET A 1 -10.40 17.83 -8.42
CA MET A 1 -10.27 18.28 -7.02
C MET A 1 -8.84 18.75 -6.80
N ASP A 2 -8.59 19.72 -5.92
CA ASP A 2 -7.23 20.10 -5.51
C ASP A 2 -6.74 19.18 -4.39
N THR A 3 -5.50 18.69 -4.46
CA THR A 3 -4.95 17.73 -3.49
C THR A 3 -4.85 18.33 -2.09
N ASN A 4 -4.49 19.60 -1.92
CA ASN A 4 -4.38 20.23 -0.60
C ASN A 4 -5.76 20.40 0.04
N ILE A 5 -6.77 20.78 -0.76
CA ILE A 5 -8.17 20.85 -0.30
C ILE A 5 -8.64 19.46 0.14
N PHE A 6 -8.43 18.44 -0.70
CA PHE A 6 -8.79 17.06 -0.35
C PHE A 6 -8.13 16.61 0.96
N MET A 7 -6.81 16.79 1.08
CA MET A 7 -6.04 16.38 2.25
C MET A 7 -6.52 17.06 3.53
N ARG A 8 -6.81 18.36 3.47
CA ARG A 8 -7.38 19.10 4.60
C ARG A 8 -8.74 18.55 5.00
N GLU A 9 -9.63 18.32 4.04
CA GLU A 9 -10.99 17.85 4.32
C GLU A 9 -11.00 16.39 4.80
N ALA A 10 -10.16 15.54 4.23
CA ALA A 10 -9.97 14.16 4.69
C ALA A 10 -9.43 14.10 6.13
N ARG A 11 -8.49 14.99 6.49
CA ARG A 11 -7.95 15.05 7.86
C ARG A 11 -8.94 15.63 8.88
N ASN A 12 -9.88 16.48 8.46
CA ASN A 12 -10.89 17.05 9.36
C ASN A 12 -11.87 16.01 9.92
N VAL A 13 -11.97 14.83 9.31
CA VAL A 13 -12.87 13.75 9.75
C VAL A 13 -12.14 12.58 10.41
N GLN A 14 -10.83 12.68 10.59
CA GLN A 14 -10.07 11.64 11.28
C GLN A 14 -10.60 11.44 12.73
N PRO A 15 -10.63 10.19 13.23
CA PRO A 15 -10.00 8.99 12.67
C PRO A 15 -10.87 8.24 11.64
N ASP A 16 -12.03 8.77 11.26
CA ASP A 16 -12.94 8.11 10.33
C ASP A 16 -12.47 8.25 8.88
N LEU A 17 -12.97 7.36 8.03
CA LEU A 17 -12.74 7.44 6.58
C LEU A 17 -13.45 8.68 6.00
N PRO A 18 -12.88 9.37 4.99
CA PRO A 18 -13.55 10.48 4.33
C PRO A 18 -14.96 10.14 3.86
N PRO A 19 -15.91 11.09 3.89
CA PRO A 19 -17.26 10.87 3.39
C PRO A 19 -17.29 10.53 1.89
N PRO A 20 -18.37 9.91 1.38
CA PRO A 20 -18.45 9.46 -0.02
C PRO A 20 -18.15 10.54 -1.08
N HIS A 21 -18.53 11.79 -0.82
CA HIS A 21 -18.27 12.90 -1.75
C HIS A 21 -16.77 13.25 -1.89
N LEU A 22 -15.94 12.84 -0.93
CA LEU A 22 -14.49 12.88 -1.06
C LEU A 22 -13.96 11.58 -1.67
N LEU A 23 -14.41 10.42 -1.19
CA LEU A 23 -13.93 9.13 -1.68
C LEU A 23 -14.14 8.92 -3.18
N GLN A 24 -15.17 9.53 -3.78
CA GLN A 24 -15.40 9.46 -5.23
C GLN A 24 -14.21 9.94 -6.09
N TRP A 25 -13.30 10.75 -5.51
CA TRP A 25 -12.09 11.22 -6.19
C TRP A 25 -10.94 10.24 -6.13
N ILE A 26 -10.98 9.28 -5.22
CA ILE A 26 -9.90 8.31 -4.97
C ILE A 26 -10.40 6.86 -4.98
N VAL A 27 -11.64 6.60 -5.41
CA VAL A 27 -12.15 5.25 -5.68
C VAL A 27 -11.60 4.77 -7.02
N TYR A 28 -11.36 3.48 -7.21
CA TYR A 28 -11.13 2.93 -8.55
C TYR A 28 -12.35 3.25 -9.45
N LYS A 29 -12.10 3.82 -10.63
CA LYS A 29 -13.18 4.17 -11.56
C LYS A 29 -12.75 3.95 -13.02
N ALA A 30 -13.21 2.84 -13.58
CA ALA A 30 -13.05 2.55 -15.01
C ALA A 30 -13.69 3.64 -15.89
N VAL A 31 -12.96 4.11 -16.91
CA VAL A 31 -13.44 5.09 -17.89
C VAL A 31 -14.46 4.47 -18.84
N SER A 32 -14.22 3.25 -19.33
CA SER A 32 -15.20 2.44 -20.08
C SER A 32 -14.80 0.95 -20.06
N SER A 33 -15.66 0.07 -20.57
CA SER A 33 -15.31 -1.35 -20.74
C SER A 33 -14.29 -1.60 -21.87
N GLU A 34 -14.04 -0.60 -22.71
CA GLU A 34 -13.17 -0.70 -23.90
C GLU A 34 -11.83 0.02 -23.69
N GLU A 35 -11.79 1.06 -22.86
CA GLU A 35 -10.59 1.82 -22.52
C GLU A 35 -10.16 1.49 -21.09
N LEU A 36 -8.99 0.84 -21.00
CA LEU A 36 -8.36 0.29 -19.80
C LEU A 36 -7.72 1.39 -18.93
N GLU A 37 -8.47 2.44 -18.61
CA GLU A 37 -7.97 3.58 -17.86
C GLU A 37 -8.82 3.83 -16.61
N ASP A 38 -8.12 4.04 -15.49
CA ASP A 38 -8.73 4.46 -14.24
C ASP A 38 -8.68 5.98 -14.13
N GLN A 39 -9.87 6.59 -14.20
CA GLN A 39 -10.02 8.04 -14.19
C GLN A 39 -9.40 8.70 -12.95
N ASN A 40 -9.38 7.99 -11.82
CA ASN A 40 -8.95 8.54 -10.55
C ASN A 40 -7.49 8.20 -10.22
N ALA A 41 -6.81 7.35 -10.99
CA ALA A 41 -5.45 6.92 -10.70
C ALA A 41 -4.44 8.09 -10.56
N PRO A 42 -4.43 9.11 -11.45
CA PRO A 42 -3.54 10.25 -11.29
C PRO A 42 -3.81 11.03 -9.99
N PHE A 43 -5.08 11.21 -9.62
CA PHE A 43 -5.43 11.93 -8.40
C PHE A 43 -5.10 11.13 -7.14
N ARG A 44 -5.27 9.80 -7.16
CA ARG A 44 -4.82 8.92 -6.06
C ARG A 44 -3.33 9.04 -5.83
N LEU A 45 -2.53 9.03 -6.90
CA LEU A 45 -1.08 9.19 -6.78
C LEU A 45 -0.71 10.53 -6.13
N SER A 46 -1.31 11.64 -6.57
CA SER A 46 -1.06 12.95 -5.95
C SER A 46 -1.43 13.01 -4.47
N VAL A 47 -2.51 12.32 -4.04
CA VAL A 47 -2.87 12.20 -2.63
C VAL A 47 -1.82 11.40 -1.85
N LEU A 48 -1.31 10.31 -2.41
CA LEU A 48 -0.25 9.50 -1.80
C LEU A 48 1.09 10.25 -1.70
N GLU A 49 1.45 11.05 -2.70
CA GLU A 49 2.64 11.91 -2.67
C GLU A 49 2.52 12.98 -1.56
N ALA A 50 1.36 13.62 -1.44
CA ALA A 50 1.10 14.58 -0.35
C ALA A 50 1.14 13.90 1.04
N LEU A 51 0.66 12.67 1.13
CA LEU A 51 0.78 11.84 2.32
C LEU A 51 2.23 11.46 2.61
N HIS A 52 3.04 11.14 1.61
CA HIS A 52 4.44 10.79 1.79
C HIS A 52 5.25 11.88 2.49
N GLU A 53 4.99 13.14 2.17
CA GLU A 53 5.66 14.29 2.78
C GLU A 53 5.11 14.66 4.17
N THR A 54 3.86 14.30 4.48
CA THR A 54 3.16 14.77 5.69
C THR A 54 2.58 13.64 6.54
N LEU A 55 3.05 12.41 6.37
CA LEU A 55 2.44 11.19 6.91
C LEU A 55 2.34 11.25 8.44
N THR A 56 1.14 10.96 8.95
CA THR A 56 0.89 10.76 10.38
C THR A 56 0.18 9.42 10.62
N PRO A 57 0.21 8.88 11.86
CA PRO A 57 -0.55 7.67 12.18
C PRO A 57 -2.06 7.75 11.92
N ALA A 58 -2.65 8.96 11.98
CA ALA A 58 -4.07 9.16 11.72
C ALA A 58 -4.43 8.99 10.23
N ASP A 59 -3.46 9.12 9.32
CA ASP A 59 -3.67 8.95 7.89
C ASP A 59 -3.78 7.46 7.47
N ARG A 60 -3.50 6.52 8.38
CA ARG A 60 -3.52 5.07 8.10
C ARG A 60 -4.79 4.61 7.40
N ILE A 61 -5.95 5.05 7.88
CA ILE A 61 -7.25 4.59 7.33
C ILE A 61 -7.42 5.00 5.87
N LEU A 62 -6.92 6.19 5.50
CA LEU A 62 -6.95 6.69 4.12
C LEU A 62 -5.97 5.91 3.24
N VAL A 63 -4.74 5.65 3.71
CA VAL A 63 -3.76 4.86 2.95
C VAL A 63 -4.27 3.44 2.70
N ARG A 64 -4.87 2.80 3.72
CA ARG A 64 -5.50 1.49 3.59
C ARG A 64 -6.60 1.49 2.53
N PHE A 65 -7.50 2.48 2.59
CA PHE A 65 -8.56 2.60 1.61
C PHE A 65 -8.00 2.73 0.19
N ILE A 66 -6.98 3.57 -0.02
CA ILE A 66 -6.35 3.73 -1.35
C ILE A 66 -5.70 2.42 -1.80
N LEU A 67 -5.03 1.68 -0.91
CA LEU A 67 -4.48 0.36 -1.24
C LEU A 67 -5.56 -0.63 -1.67
N GLU A 68 -6.72 -0.65 -1.01
CA GLU A 68 -7.87 -1.47 -1.43
C GLU A 68 -8.33 -1.10 -2.86
N GLN A 69 -8.32 0.18 -3.22
CA GLN A 69 -8.65 0.60 -4.58
C GLN A 69 -7.61 0.17 -5.62
N GLU A 70 -6.32 0.21 -5.25
CA GLU A 70 -5.26 -0.30 -6.10
C GLU A 70 -5.34 -1.82 -6.27
N ILE A 71 -5.74 -2.58 -5.24
CA ILE A 71 -5.98 -4.03 -5.36
C ILE A 71 -7.11 -4.28 -6.37
N ILE A 72 -8.25 -3.60 -6.23
CA ILE A 72 -9.39 -3.73 -7.16
C ILE A 72 -8.96 -3.42 -8.61
N TYR A 73 -8.11 -2.40 -8.81
CA TYR A 73 -7.53 -2.12 -10.13
C TYR A 73 -6.68 -3.29 -10.64
N HIS A 74 -5.76 -3.84 -9.83
CA HIS A 74 -4.85 -4.90 -10.24
C HIS A 74 -5.51 -6.30 -10.36
N GLU A 75 -6.71 -6.50 -9.81
CA GLU A 75 -7.53 -7.69 -10.10
C GLU A 75 -7.97 -7.73 -11.57
N GLN A 76 -8.12 -6.56 -12.20
CA GLN A 76 -8.58 -6.41 -13.58
C GLN A 76 -7.41 -6.23 -14.55
N PHE A 77 -6.29 -5.69 -14.07
CA PHE A 77 -5.19 -5.25 -14.92
C PHE A 77 -3.83 -5.74 -14.43
N ALA A 78 -3.02 -6.15 -15.41
CA ALA A 78 -1.62 -6.51 -15.25
C ALA A 78 -0.74 -5.27 -14.98
N GLY A 79 0.45 -5.50 -14.45
CA GLY A 79 1.46 -4.49 -14.18
C GLY A 79 1.58 -4.10 -12.70
N MET A 80 2.44 -3.11 -12.46
CA MET A 80 2.68 -2.51 -11.15
C MET A 80 2.52 -1.00 -11.28
N SER A 81 1.69 -0.40 -10.42
CA SER A 81 1.55 1.05 -10.32
C SER A 81 2.44 1.65 -9.22
N ASP A 82 2.88 2.90 -9.42
CA ASP A 82 3.56 3.65 -8.35
C ASP A 82 2.62 3.89 -7.16
N SER A 83 1.31 4.03 -7.39
CA SER A 83 0.31 4.15 -6.33
C SER A 83 0.27 2.92 -5.43
N LEU A 84 0.23 1.71 -5.99
CA LEU A 84 0.25 0.45 -5.24
C LEU A 84 1.52 0.35 -4.41
N ARG A 85 2.67 0.64 -5.02
CA ARG A 85 3.98 0.58 -4.36
C ARG A 85 4.11 1.63 -3.25
N LEU A 86 3.62 2.86 -3.48
CA LEU A 86 3.66 3.94 -2.50
C LEU A 86 2.71 3.65 -1.32
N CYS A 87 1.51 3.13 -1.56
CA CYS A 87 0.62 2.64 -0.51
C CYS A 87 1.33 1.65 0.42
N GLY A 88 1.96 0.61 -0.18
CA GLY A 88 2.71 -0.38 0.58
C GLY A 88 3.85 0.24 1.39
N PHE A 89 4.58 1.18 0.79
CA PHE A 89 5.64 1.91 1.47
C PHE A 89 5.14 2.74 2.66
N LEU A 90 4.08 3.53 2.48
CA LEU A 90 3.51 4.34 3.57
C LEU A 90 3.00 3.48 4.74
N LEU A 91 2.31 2.36 4.46
CA LEU A 91 1.91 1.42 5.52
C LEU A 91 3.12 0.78 6.21
N SER A 92 4.19 0.47 5.46
CA SER A 92 5.43 -0.05 6.05
C SER A 92 6.12 0.96 6.98
N LEU A 93 5.95 2.27 6.75
CA LEU A 93 6.44 3.33 7.64
C LEU A 93 5.58 3.46 8.91
N LEU A 94 4.26 3.24 8.80
CA LEU A 94 3.34 3.22 9.94
C LEU A 94 3.46 1.94 10.78
N ALA A 95 3.99 0.86 10.20
CA ALA A 95 4.44 -0.36 10.88
C ALA A 95 3.37 -1.00 11.80
N ARG A 96 2.11 -1.05 11.34
CA ARG A 96 1.03 -1.72 12.07
C ARG A 96 0.88 -3.16 11.58
N LEU A 97 0.94 -4.12 12.50
CA LEU A 97 0.84 -5.54 12.18
C LEU A 97 -0.48 -5.91 11.50
N ASP A 98 -1.58 -5.24 11.85
CA ASP A 98 -2.89 -5.44 11.24
C ASP A 98 -2.98 -4.97 9.76
N ASP A 99 -1.93 -4.36 9.21
CA ASP A 99 -1.80 -4.05 7.78
C ASP A 99 -1.20 -5.20 6.96
N VAL A 100 -0.56 -6.18 7.60
CA VAL A 100 0.15 -7.28 6.91
C VAL A 100 -0.78 -8.06 5.99
N ARG A 101 -2.03 -8.30 6.42
CA ARG A 101 -3.04 -8.97 5.57
C ARG A 101 -3.26 -8.21 4.26
N LEU A 102 -3.53 -6.90 4.35
CA LEU A 102 -3.82 -6.07 3.18
C LEU A 102 -2.60 -5.94 2.25
N LEU A 103 -1.39 -5.87 2.84
CA LEU A 103 -0.13 -5.87 2.08
C LEU A 103 0.14 -7.21 1.39
N TRP A 104 -0.24 -8.32 2.02
CA TRP A 104 -0.17 -9.64 1.40
C TRP A 104 -1.16 -9.77 0.25
N GLU A 105 -2.43 -9.37 0.46
CA GLU A 105 -3.45 -9.32 -0.59
C GLU A 105 -2.97 -8.52 -1.81
N ALA A 106 -2.36 -7.34 -1.58
CA ALA A 106 -1.74 -6.54 -2.63
C ALA A 106 -0.62 -7.27 -3.38
N LYS A 107 0.24 -8.00 -2.67
CA LYS A 107 1.31 -8.79 -3.29
C LYS A 107 0.75 -9.90 -4.17
N ILE A 108 -0.24 -10.65 -3.68
CA ILE A 108 -0.74 -11.84 -4.40
C ILE A 108 -1.88 -11.55 -5.38
N THR A 109 -2.24 -10.28 -5.60
CA THR A 109 -3.39 -9.89 -6.44
C THR A 109 -3.29 -10.47 -7.85
N ASN A 110 -2.12 -10.38 -8.49
CA ASN A 110 -1.85 -11.01 -9.79
C ASN A 110 -0.37 -11.40 -9.92
N PHE A 111 0.04 -11.91 -11.09
CA PHE A 111 1.42 -12.34 -11.32
C PHE A 111 2.43 -11.19 -11.22
N ASP A 112 2.12 -10.03 -11.80
CA ASP A 112 3.02 -8.88 -11.81
C ASP A 112 3.17 -8.28 -10.40
N THR A 113 2.09 -8.24 -9.61
CA THR A 113 2.18 -7.83 -8.21
C THR A 113 2.94 -8.83 -7.37
N MET A 114 2.82 -10.13 -7.66
CA MET A 114 3.56 -11.16 -6.92
C MET A 114 5.07 -11.00 -7.11
N CYS A 115 5.50 -10.65 -8.33
CA CYS A 115 6.88 -10.38 -8.66
C CYS A 115 7.37 -8.97 -8.27
N GLY A 116 6.51 -7.95 -8.37
CA GLY A 116 6.88 -6.54 -8.28
C GLY A 116 6.55 -5.84 -6.96
N PHE A 117 5.62 -6.38 -6.16
CA PHE A 117 5.34 -5.88 -4.82
C PHE A 117 6.37 -6.45 -3.83
N ASP A 118 7.28 -5.58 -3.42
CA ASP A 118 8.45 -5.90 -2.59
C ASP A 118 8.02 -6.52 -1.24
N ILE A 119 8.60 -7.68 -0.91
CA ILE A 119 8.32 -8.37 0.36
C ILE A 119 8.76 -7.56 1.58
N GLN A 120 9.75 -6.67 1.42
CA GLN A 120 10.22 -5.76 2.46
C GLN A 120 9.10 -4.86 3.02
N LEU A 121 8.04 -4.61 2.24
CA LEU A 121 6.90 -3.78 2.66
C LEU A 121 6.07 -4.44 3.76
N LEU A 122 5.97 -5.78 3.77
CA LEU A 122 5.18 -6.54 4.75
C LEU A 122 5.81 -6.53 6.15
N VAL A 123 7.11 -6.30 6.23
CA VAL A 123 7.89 -6.39 7.47
C VAL A 123 8.21 -5.02 8.06
N GLY A 124 7.33 -4.02 7.87
CA GLY A 124 7.51 -2.66 8.38
C GLY A 124 7.72 -2.57 9.90
N ALA A 125 7.12 -3.48 10.67
CA ALA A 125 7.31 -3.63 12.12
C ALA A 125 8.56 -4.46 12.50
N GLY A 126 9.33 -4.91 11.51
CA GLY A 126 10.45 -5.84 11.66
C GLY A 126 10.04 -7.30 11.42
N VAL A 127 10.95 -8.08 10.83
CA VAL A 127 10.70 -9.48 10.43
C VAL A 127 10.21 -10.34 11.59
N SER A 128 10.89 -10.27 12.74
CA SER A 128 10.53 -11.07 13.92
C SER A 128 9.14 -10.75 14.47
N ALA A 129 8.75 -9.46 14.50
CA ALA A 129 7.44 -9.04 14.97
C ALA A 129 6.33 -9.47 14.00
N THR A 130 6.57 -9.34 12.70
CA THR A 130 5.63 -9.79 11.65
C THR A 130 5.44 -11.30 11.68
N LEU A 131 6.51 -12.10 11.78
CA LEU A 131 6.41 -13.56 11.86
C LEU A 131 5.68 -14.02 13.12
N ALA A 132 5.96 -13.38 14.27
CA ALA A 132 5.25 -13.69 15.52
C ALA A 132 3.75 -13.36 15.42
N TYR A 133 3.39 -12.25 14.78
CA TYR A 133 2.00 -11.90 14.51
C TYR A 133 1.30 -12.95 13.64
N LEU A 134 1.91 -13.33 12.51
CA LEU A 134 1.36 -14.32 11.58
C LEU A 134 1.18 -15.69 12.24
N GLN A 135 2.10 -16.10 13.13
CA GLN A 135 2.00 -17.37 13.86
C GLN A 135 0.72 -17.47 14.73
N HIS A 136 0.13 -16.35 15.13
CA HIS A 136 -1.09 -16.34 15.94
C HIS A 136 -2.38 -16.35 15.12
N ILE A 137 -2.30 -16.30 13.78
CA ILE A 137 -3.47 -16.27 12.90
C ILE A 137 -3.69 -17.66 12.30
N GLN A 138 -4.92 -18.18 12.44
CA GLN A 138 -5.32 -19.51 11.96
C GLN A 138 -6.09 -19.40 10.63
N GLU A 139 -5.48 -18.75 9.65
CA GLU A 139 -6.03 -18.57 8.30
C GLU A 139 -4.95 -18.91 7.26
N ASP A 140 -5.34 -19.50 6.14
CA ASP A 140 -4.40 -20.00 5.11
C ASP A 140 -3.47 -18.90 4.59
N TRP A 141 -4.01 -17.68 4.36
CA TRP A 141 -3.21 -16.54 3.91
C TRP A 141 -2.06 -16.20 4.86
N ALA A 142 -2.25 -16.37 6.17
CA ALA A 142 -1.24 -16.03 7.16
C ALA A 142 -0.11 -17.04 7.16
N GLN A 143 -0.44 -18.32 6.95
CA GLN A 143 0.55 -19.37 6.78
C GLN A 143 1.35 -19.18 5.49
N GLU A 144 0.69 -18.88 4.37
CA GLU A 144 1.35 -18.61 3.09
C GLU A 144 2.27 -17.38 3.16
N ALA A 145 1.79 -16.27 3.73
CA ALA A 145 2.60 -15.06 3.92
C ALA A 145 3.81 -15.34 4.82
N LYS A 146 3.62 -16.14 5.88
CA LYS A 146 4.68 -16.50 6.81
C LYS A 146 5.75 -17.34 6.12
N GLU A 147 5.36 -18.40 5.41
CA GLU A 147 6.29 -19.27 4.66
C GLU A 147 7.10 -18.45 3.65
N TYR A 148 6.44 -17.57 2.91
CA TYR A 148 7.10 -16.70 1.94
C TYR A 148 8.10 -15.73 2.61
N ILE A 149 7.74 -15.14 3.76
CA ILE A 149 8.67 -14.29 4.52
C ILE A 149 9.85 -15.12 5.03
N GLU A 150 9.64 -16.34 5.53
CA GLU A 150 10.71 -17.21 6.01
C GLU A 150 11.68 -17.61 4.87
N GLU A 151 11.17 -17.89 3.67
CA GLU A 151 11.98 -18.15 2.48
C GLU A 151 12.83 -16.93 2.07
N CYS A 152 12.20 -15.75 1.98
CA CYS A 152 12.89 -14.49 1.70
C CYS A 152 13.94 -14.15 2.78
N GLN A 153 13.65 -14.46 4.04
CA GLN A 153 14.61 -14.30 5.13
C GLN A 153 15.84 -15.19 4.93
N GLN A 154 15.65 -16.45 4.53
CA GLN A 154 16.75 -17.37 4.23
C GLN A 154 17.55 -16.95 3.00
N ALA A 155 16.90 -16.31 2.02
CA ALA A 155 17.54 -15.76 0.83
C ALA A 155 18.32 -14.45 1.07
N GLY A 156 18.18 -13.84 2.26
CA GLY A 156 18.86 -12.58 2.60
C GLY A 156 18.14 -11.32 2.14
N ASP A 157 16.87 -11.42 1.71
CA ASP A 157 16.08 -10.29 1.21
C ASP A 157 15.90 -9.16 2.25
N PHE A 158 16.09 -9.48 3.53
CA PHE A 158 15.94 -8.54 4.64
C PHE A 158 17.25 -8.01 5.21
N ASP A 159 18.41 -8.46 4.71
CA ASP A 159 19.73 -8.08 5.25
C ASP A 159 20.02 -6.57 5.15
N ARG A 160 19.33 -5.89 4.24
CA ARG A 160 19.53 -4.46 3.92
C ARG A 160 18.23 -3.66 4.00
N LEU A 161 17.31 -4.02 4.89
CA LEU A 161 16.02 -3.34 5.05
C LEU A 161 16.14 -1.81 5.21
N ASP A 162 17.13 -1.33 5.97
CA ASP A 162 17.35 0.12 6.14
C ASP A 162 17.75 0.80 4.82
N GLN A 163 18.58 0.14 4.00
CA GLN A 163 18.99 0.66 2.70
C GLN A 163 17.82 0.62 1.70
N TYR A 164 17.02 -0.44 1.75
CA TYR A 164 15.77 -0.54 1.00
C TYR A 164 14.84 0.63 1.33
N ARG A 165 14.56 0.85 2.62
CA ARG A 165 13.71 1.96 3.09
C ARG A 165 14.26 3.32 2.66
N ALA A 166 15.57 3.55 2.77
CA ALA A 166 16.20 4.80 2.33
C ALA A 166 16.10 4.99 0.80
N THR A 167 16.19 3.91 0.03
CA THR A 167 16.04 3.93 -1.44
C THR A 167 14.61 4.27 -1.84
N MET A 168 13.62 3.62 -1.22
CA MET A 168 12.20 3.90 -1.42
C MET A 168 11.84 5.34 -1.06
N GLN A 169 12.36 5.84 0.08
CA GLN A 169 12.18 7.23 0.49
C GLN A 169 12.72 8.21 -0.55
N ARG A 170 13.87 7.90 -1.19
CA ARG A 170 14.46 8.74 -2.23
C ARG A 170 13.71 8.63 -3.55
N TYR A 171 13.29 7.43 -3.94
CA TYR A 171 12.53 7.19 -5.16
C TYR A 171 11.32 8.11 -5.19
N PHE A 172 10.42 7.99 -4.20
CA PHE A 172 9.18 8.77 -4.17
C PHE A 172 9.34 10.27 -3.89
N ARG A 173 10.50 10.71 -3.37
CA ARG A 173 10.81 12.14 -3.25
C ARG A 173 11.27 12.76 -4.57
N ASN A 174 11.87 11.98 -5.46
CA ASN A 174 12.48 12.46 -6.70
C ASN A 174 11.57 12.35 -7.93
N THR A 175 10.39 11.74 -7.80
CA THR A 175 9.42 11.55 -8.89
C THR A 175 8.40 12.70 -8.98
N VAL A 176 8.51 13.73 -8.14
CA VAL A 176 7.62 14.91 -8.04
C VAL A 176 8.26 16.16 -8.65
#